data_AF-A0A6J2XNB2-F1
#
_entry.id   AF-A0A6J2XNB2-F1
#
_cell.length_a   1.000
_cell.length_b   1.000
_cell.length_c   1.000
_cell.angle_alpha   90.00
_cell.angle_beta   90.00
_cell.angle_gamma   90.00
#
_symmetry.space_group_name_H-M   'P 1'
#
loop_
_entity.id
_entity.type
_entity.pdbx_description
1 polymer ?
#
loop_
_entity_poly.entity_id
_entity_poly.type
_entity_poly.pdbx_seq_one_letter_code
_entity_poly.pdbx_strand_id
1 'polypeptide(L)'
;MKRSCYMKERAGGKIEIKVPGVKKKPRLRGENQKVYQKRLEKDLKRKDTIIIDPQEYINIFSKYGKVKILGKDVPVFDFKTCVAENIKAPGQLHFQFAPAKRLKLIKDKNTILLKGETTYKSDLGVFKPFLKKGKNFHFKPELLPLKVPVKKEKLEDVNKLLKQHFGPNWMELSELDFYKNLLSRPDKDEIQEEMEEIQDIPTELSDELTV
;
A
#
# COMPACT_ATOMS: atom_id res chain seq x y z
N MET A 1 -4.48 14.76 -31.48
CA MET A 1 -4.40 15.89 -30.52
C MET A 1 -3.50 15.53 -29.35
N LYS A 2 -2.33 16.19 -29.19
CA LYS A 2 -1.41 15.96 -28.07
C LYS A 2 -1.95 16.67 -26.83
N ARG A 3 -2.31 15.92 -25.77
CA ARG A 3 -2.66 16.51 -24.47
C ARG A 3 -1.36 16.73 -23.68
N SER A 4 -0.85 17.95 -23.68
CA SER A 4 0.34 18.33 -22.92
C SER A 4 -0.01 18.52 -21.45
N CYS A 5 0.69 17.81 -20.56
CA CYS A 5 0.67 18.07 -19.12
C CYS A 5 1.74 19.11 -18.80
N TYR A 6 1.40 20.14 -18.03
CA TYR A 6 2.35 21.15 -17.59
C TYR A 6 2.42 21.18 -16.05
N MET A 7 3.64 21.34 -15.53
CA MET A 7 3.89 21.51 -14.11
C MET A 7 3.84 23.00 -13.78
N LYS A 8 3.08 23.37 -12.74
CA LYS A 8 3.07 24.74 -12.22
C LYS A 8 3.44 24.69 -10.74
N GLU A 9 4.50 25.40 -10.38
CA GLU A 9 4.93 25.57 -9.01
C GLU A 9 4.05 26.66 -8.35
N ARG A 10 3.55 26.40 -7.14
CA ARG A 10 2.88 27.42 -6.32
C ARG A 10 3.83 27.91 -5.24
N ALA A 11 3.59 29.13 -4.76
CA ALA A 11 4.19 29.66 -3.54
C ALA A 11 4.00 28.63 -2.40
N GLY A 12 5.12 28.12 -1.88
CA GLY A 12 5.16 27.04 -0.88
C GLY A 12 5.73 25.69 -1.36
N GLY A 13 6.36 25.61 -2.52
CA GLY A 13 7.16 24.44 -2.94
C GLY A 13 6.35 23.17 -3.30
N LYS A 14 5.03 23.25 -3.38
CA LYS A 14 4.18 22.14 -3.87
C LYS A 14 4.06 22.18 -5.38
N ILE A 15 4.58 21.13 -6.03
CA ILE A 15 4.43 20.89 -7.48
C ILE A 15 3.09 20.21 -7.72
N GLU A 16 2.23 20.82 -8.55
CA GLU A 16 0.94 20.25 -8.93
C GLU A 16 0.96 19.85 -10.42
N ILE A 17 0.75 18.55 -10.71
CA ILE A 17 0.61 18.04 -12.07
C ILE A 17 -0.87 18.13 -12.47
N LYS A 18 -1.19 18.98 -13.44
CA LYS A 18 -2.57 19.17 -13.92
C LYS A 18 -2.77 18.40 -15.22
N VAL A 19 -3.60 17.34 -15.17
CA VAL A 19 -3.99 16.57 -16.34
C VAL A 19 -5.31 17.12 -16.90
N PRO A 20 -5.38 17.58 -18.16
CA PRO A 20 -6.60 18.15 -18.74
C PRO A 20 -7.69 17.07 -18.93
N GLY A 21 -8.90 17.33 -18.43
CA GLY A 21 -10.08 16.48 -18.60
C GLY A 21 -10.50 15.67 -17.35
N VAL A 22 -9.71 15.67 -16.28
CA VAL A 22 -10.09 14.98 -15.03
C VAL A 22 -10.78 15.97 -14.09
N LYS A 23 -12.11 15.89 -13.96
CA LYS A 23 -12.83 16.60 -12.89
C LYS A 23 -12.32 16.04 -11.56
N LYS A 24 -11.61 16.86 -10.77
CA LYS A 24 -11.22 16.49 -9.41
C LYS A 24 -12.50 16.27 -8.61
N LYS A 25 -12.76 15.03 -8.20
CA LYS A 25 -13.76 14.77 -7.15
C LYS A 25 -13.35 15.59 -5.92
N PRO A 26 -14.28 16.24 -5.22
CA PRO A 26 -13.96 16.95 -3.99
C PRO A 26 -13.39 15.92 -3.00
N ARG A 27 -12.08 16.01 -2.75
CA ARG A 27 -11.47 15.34 -1.60
C ARG A 27 -11.99 16.08 -0.38
N LEU A 28 -12.59 15.37 0.57
CA LEU A 28 -12.90 15.94 1.88
C LEU A 28 -11.59 16.50 2.44
N ARG A 29 -11.52 17.83 2.61
CA ARG A 29 -10.38 18.48 3.28
C ARG A 29 -10.37 18.04 4.75
N GLY A 30 -9.18 17.99 5.34
CA GLY A 30 -8.88 17.28 6.60
C GLY A 30 -9.79 17.57 7.80
N GLU A 31 -10.52 18.69 7.84
CA GLU A 31 -11.50 18.98 8.89
C GLU A 31 -12.74 18.07 8.83
N ASN A 32 -13.30 17.86 7.64
CA ASN A 32 -14.46 16.97 7.46
C ASN A 32 -14.10 15.51 7.72
N GLN A 33 -12.85 15.11 7.46
CA GLN A 33 -12.35 13.77 7.75
C GLN A 33 -12.22 13.53 9.26
N LYS A 34 -11.71 14.52 10.02
CA LYS A 34 -11.61 14.42 11.49
C LYS A 34 -12.99 14.36 12.15
N VAL A 35 -13.96 15.13 11.67
CA VAL A 35 -15.35 15.09 12.17
C VAL A 35 -16.00 13.73 11.91
N TYR A 36 -15.75 13.15 10.74
CA TYR A 36 -16.23 11.81 10.38
C TYR A 36 -15.67 10.74 11.32
N GLN A 37 -14.35 10.72 11.50
CA GLN A 37 -13.67 9.76 12.38
C GLN A 37 -14.19 9.86 13.82
N LYS A 38 -14.31 11.08 14.35
CA LYS A 38 -14.80 11.32 15.71
C LYS A 38 -16.23 10.82 15.93
N ARG A 39 -17.12 10.95 14.94
CA ARG A 39 -18.49 10.43 15.03
C ARG A 39 -18.54 8.91 14.96
N LEU A 40 -17.77 8.32 14.04
CA LEU A 40 -17.67 6.87 13.89
C LEU A 40 -17.10 6.21 15.16
N GLU A 41 -16.03 6.75 15.72
CA GLU A 41 -15.46 6.28 16.98
C GLU A 41 -16.46 6.38 18.13
N LYS A 42 -17.22 7.48 18.21
CA LYS A 42 -18.25 7.66 19.23
C LYS A 42 -19.32 6.58 19.12
N ASP A 43 -19.73 6.19 17.92
CA ASP A 43 -20.72 5.14 17.71
C ASP A 43 -20.15 3.73 17.96
N LEU A 44 -18.88 3.48 17.66
CA LEU A 44 -18.21 2.24 18.03
C LEU A 44 -18.11 2.09 19.56
N LYS A 45 -17.70 3.16 20.27
CA LYS A 45 -17.62 3.19 21.74
C LYS A 45 -18.97 3.11 22.44
N ARG A 46 -20.07 3.45 21.76
CA ARG A 46 -21.42 3.32 22.33
C ARG A 46 -21.97 1.92 22.22
N LYS A 47 -21.46 1.14 21.27
CA LYS A 47 -21.99 -0.18 21.01
C LYS A 47 -21.56 -1.18 22.06
N ASP A 48 -20.36 -1.05 22.66
CA ASP A 48 -19.76 -1.84 23.78
C ASP A 48 -19.89 -3.38 23.72
N THR A 49 -20.70 -3.92 22.81
CA THR A 49 -20.85 -5.32 22.48
C THR A 49 -19.67 -5.73 21.62
N ILE A 50 -19.05 -6.85 21.99
CA ILE A 50 -18.10 -7.56 21.14
C ILE A 50 -18.79 -7.78 19.79
N ILE A 51 -18.28 -7.15 18.74
CA ILE A 51 -18.85 -7.34 17.40
C ILE A 51 -18.42 -8.74 16.94
N ILE A 52 -19.38 -9.65 16.92
CA ILE A 52 -19.18 -11.07 16.61
C ILE A 52 -19.16 -11.28 15.09
N ASP A 53 -20.06 -10.63 14.35
CA ASP A 53 -20.17 -10.77 12.90
C ASP A 53 -19.47 -9.61 12.16
N PRO A 54 -18.56 -9.91 11.22
CA PRO A 54 -18.00 -8.92 10.29
C PRO A 54 -19.03 -8.05 9.55
N GLN A 55 -20.26 -8.51 9.33
CA GLN A 55 -21.30 -7.70 8.67
C GLN A 55 -21.71 -6.47 9.50
N GLU A 56 -21.66 -6.54 10.83
CA GLU A 56 -22.01 -5.41 11.66
C GLU A 56 -21.07 -4.23 11.46
N TYR A 57 -19.78 -4.49 11.24
CA TYR A 57 -18.82 -3.47 10.88
C TYR A 57 -19.22 -2.79 9.56
N ILE A 58 -19.54 -3.58 8.53
CA ILE A 58 -19.95 -3.06 7.23
C ILE A 58 -21.18 -2.16 7.38
N ASN A 59 -22.16 -2.58 8.18
CA ASN A 59 -23.37 -1.82 8.46
C ASN A 59 -23.07 -0.49 9.16
N ILE A 60 -22.17 -0.48 10.15
CA ILE A 60 -21.73 0.75 10.83
C ILE A 60 -21.05 1.69 9.85
N PHE A 61 -20.09 1.20 9.06
CA PHE A 61 -19.37 2.03 8.09
C PHE A 61 -20.29 2.57 6.99
N SER A 62 -21.30 1.80 6.58
CA SER A 62 -22.27 2.17 5.55
C SER A 62 -23.15 3.37 5.95
N LYS A 63 -23.44 3.53 7.25
CA LYS A 63 -24.18 4.71 7.76
C LYS A 63 -23.47 6.02 7.47
N TYR A 64 -22.15 5.99 7.43
CA TYR A 64 -21.34 7.18 7.32
C TYR A 64 -20.86 7.42 5.88
N GLY A 65 -20.71 6.39 5.06
CA GLY A 65 -20.30 6.57 3.67
C GLY A 65 -20.35 5.31 2.82
N LYS A 66 -19.88 5.43 1.57
CA LYS A 66 -19.82 4.31 0.63
C LYS A 66 -18.70 3.35 1.01
N VAL A 67 -19.06 2.20 1.54
CA VAL A 67 -18.13 1.10 1.82
C VAL A 67 -17.81 0.37 0.52
N LYS A 68 -16.53 0.02 0.36
CA LYS A 68 -16.07 -0.91 -0.68
C LYS A 68 -15.23 -1.97 0.01
N ILE A 69 -15.56 -3.23 -0.25
CA ILE A 69 -14.86 -4.36 0.33
C ILE A 69 -13.65 -4.68 -0.56
N LEU A 70 -12.47 -4.65 0.05
CA LEU A 70 -11.24 -5.08 -0.61
C LEU A 70 -11.38 -6.54 -1.04
N GLY A 71 -11.04 -6.82 -2.30
CA GLY A 71 -11.13 -8.13 -2.92
C GLY A 71 -12.45 -8.48 -3.58
N LYS A 72 -13.57 -7.96 -3.08
CA LYS A 72 -14.88 -8.14 -3.73
C LYS A 72 -15.14 -6.99 -4.72
N ASP A 73 -15.19 -5.76 -4.22
CA ASP A 73 -15.50 -4.57 -5.02
C ASP A 73 -14.26 -3.96 -5.66
N VAL A 74 -13.10 -4.16 -5.02
CA VAL A 74 -11.81 -3.60 -5.43
C VAL A 74 -10.82 -4.75 -5.56
N PRO A 75 -10.46 -5.18 -6.78
CA PRO A 75 -9.45 -6.20 -6.96
C PRO A 75 -8.11 -5.71 -6.42
N VAL A 76 -7.40 -6.59 -5.73
CA VAL A 76 -6.07 -6.34 -5.20
C VAL A 76 -5.08 -7.03 -6.13
N PHE A 77 -4.10 -6.29 -6.63
CA PHE A 77 -3.09 -6.80 -7.55
C PHE A 77 -1.70 -6.80 -6.91
N ASP A 78 -0.86 -7.76 -7.29
CA ASP A 78 0.52 -7.85 -6.82
C ASP A 78 1.42 -6.87 -7.58
N PHE A 79 1.39 -5.62 -7.15
CA PHE A 79 2.31 -4.62 -7.69
C PHE A 79 3.73 -4.80 -7.15
N LYS A 80 3.94 -5.46 -6.01
CA LYS A 80 5.27 -5.56 -5.38
C LYS A 80 6.15 -6.48 -6.23
N THR A 81 5.70 -7.70 -6.48
CA THR A 81 6.42 -8.68 -7.30
C THR A 81 6.53 -8.19 -8.74
N CYS A 82 5.43 -7.64 -9.28
CA CYS A 82 5.43 -7.10 -10.63
C CYS A 82 6.43 -5.94 -10.80
N VAL A 83 6.57 -5.04 -9.81
CA VAL A 83 7.58 -3.98 -9.84
C VAL A 83 8.98 -4.57 -9.70
N ALA A 84 9.19 -5.50 -8.77
CA ALA A 84 10.49 -6.14 -8.56
C ALA A 84 11.00 -6.86 -9.81
N GLU A 85 10.13 -7.46 -10.61
CA GLU A 85 10.49 -8.13 -11.87
C GLU A 85 10.79 -7.19 -13.03
N ASN A 86 10.08 -6.06 -13.10
CA ASN A 86 10.11 -5.18 -14.27
C ASN A 86 11.03 -3.97 -14.09
N ILE A 87 11.17 -3.46 -12.87
CA ILE A 87 11.88 -2.22 -12.54
C ILE A 87 13.22 -2.57 -11.87
N LYS A 88 14.26 -1.79 -12.16
CA LYS A 88 15.56 -1.93 -11.49
C LYS A 88 15.45 -1.52 -10.02
N ALA A 89 16.13 -2.25 -9.14
CA ALA A 89 16.25 -1.85 -7.74
C ALA A 89 16.98 -0.49 -7.64
N PRO A 90 16.72 0.33 -6.61
CA PRO A 90 17.36 1.64 -6.44
C PRO A 90 18.89 1.60 -6.53
N GLY A 91 19.54 0.56 -5.98
CA GLY A 91 20.99 0.38 -6.04
C GLY A 91 21.55 0.02 -7.42
N GLN A 92 20.70 -0.46 -8.34
CA GLN A 92 21.09 -0.78 -9.73
C GLN A 92 20.87 0.40 -10.70
N LEU A 93 20.34 1.51 -10.20
CA LEU A 93 20.23 2.73 -10.97
C LEU A 93 21.61 3.39 -11.09
N HIS A 94 21.77 4.18 -12.14
CA HIS A 94 23.03 4.89 -12.42
C HIS A 94 23.20 6.17 -11.60
N PHE A 95 22.27 6.45 -10.68
CA PHE A 95 22.29 7.58 -9.77
C PHE A 95 21.51 7.21 -8.51
N GLN A 96 21.77 7.91 -7.42
CA GLN A 96 21.06 7.78 -6.16
C GLN A 96 19.94 8.82 -6.07
N PHE A 97 18.78 8.45 -5.53
CA PHE A 97 17.65 9.37 -5.39
C PHE A 97 17.89 10.51 -4.40
N ALA A 98 18.54 10.24 -3.26
CA ALA A 98 18.77 11.22 -2.21
C ALA A 98 19.57 12.47 -2.69
N PRO A 99 20.71 12.33 -3.38
CA PRO A 99 21.44 13.49 -3.89
C PRO A 99 20.82 14.09 -5.16
N ALA A 100 19.85 13.43 -5.81
CA ALA A 100 19.26 13.91 -7.05
C ALA A 100 18.20 15.01 -6.77
N LYS A 101 18.54 16.26 -7.07
CA LYS A 101 17.63 17.41 -6.97
C LYS A 101 16.60 17.45 -8.10
N ARG A 102 16.93 16.87 -9.26
CA ARG A 102 16.05 16.84 -10.43
C ARG A 102 16.03 15.45 -11.06
N LEU A 103 14.83 14.96 -11.35
CA LEU A 103 14.60 13.72 -12.09
C LEU A 103 13.96 14.06 -13.44
N LYS A 104 14.57 13.61 -14.51
CA LYS A 104 14.05 13.72 -15.88
C LYS A 104 13.59 12.36 -16.34
N LEU A 105 12.34 12.29 -16.79
CA LEU A 105 11.70 11.08 -17.31
C LEU A 105 11.36 11.31 -18.78
N ILE A 106 11.84 10.43 -19.65
CA ILE A 106 11.42 10.37 -21.05
C ILE A 106 10.69 9.05 -21.25
N LYS A 107 9.42 9.14 -21.65
CA LYS A 107 8.64 7.99 -22.07
C LYS A 107 8.88 7.77 -23.57
N ASP A 108 9.44 6.64 -23.91
CA ASP A 108 9.42 6.11 -25.26
C ASP A 108 8.23 5.11 -25.39
N LYS A 109 7.99 4.55 -26.59
CA LYS A 109 6.84 3.68 -26.87
C LYS A 109 6.67 2.57 -25.82
N ASN A 110 7.75 1.84 -25.53
CA ASN A 110 7.72 0.67 -24.64
C ASN A 110 8.63 0.81 -23.41
N THR A 111 9.55 1.77 -23.41
CA THR A 111 10.57 1.93 -22.37
C THR A 111 10.47 3.28 -21.69
N ILE A 112 10.94 3.35 -20.45
CA ILE A 112 11.08 4.59 -19.71
C ILE A 112 12.57 4.83 -19.50
N LEU A 113 13.05 5.96 -19.99
CA LEU A 113 14.38 6.46 -19.72
C LEU A 113 14.31 7.42 -18.54
N LEU A 114 15.17 7.20 -17.57
CA LEU A 114 15.28 8.00 -16.36
C LEU A 114 16.68 8.61 -16.32
N LYS A 115 16.76 9.84 -15.81
CA LYS A 115 18.00 10.57 -15.57
C LYS A 115 17.87 11.35 -14.28
N GLY A 116 18.83 11.19 -13.37
CA GLY A 116 18.94 11.99 -12.14
C GLY A 116 20.05 13.02 -12.26
N GLU A 117 19.80 14.23 -11.76
CA GLU A 117 20.75 15.33 -11.70
C GLU A 117 20.88 15.85 -10.27
N THR A 118 22.12 16.07 -9.82
CA THR A 118 22.42 16.59 -8.49
C THR A 118 22.17 18.09 -8.37
N THR A 119 22.08 18.82 -9.49
CA THR A 119 21.86 20.27 -9.53
C THR A 119 20.71 20.60 -10.48
N TYR A 120 19.96 21.66 -10.21
CA TYR A 120 18.81 22.06 -11.05
C TYR A 120 19.21 22.58 -12.44
N LYS A 121 20.41 23.16 -12.56
CA LYS A 121 20.86 23.94 -13.72
C LYS A 121 21.80 23.19 -14.67
N SER A 122 22.18 21.96 -14.36
CA SER A 122 23.08 21.16 -15.20
C SER A 122 22.29 20.15 -16.03
N ASP A 123 22.79 19.81 -17.24
CA ASP A 123 22.24 18.72 -18.08
C ASP A 123 23.27 17.60 -18.31
N LEU A 124 24.13 17.36 -17.31
CA LEU A 124 25.34 16.54 -17.47
C LEU A 124 25.09 15.02 -17.47
N GLY A 125 23.97 14.56 -16.90
CA GLY A 125 23.70 13.11 -16.82
C GLY A 125 23.31 12.48 -18.16
N VAL A 126 23.27 11.14 -18.20
CA VAL A 126 22.84 10.38 -19.39
C VAL A 126 21.52 9.71 -19.10
N PHE A 127 20.59 9.72 -20.07
CA PHE A 127 19.36 8.95 -19.98
C PHE A 127 19.67 7.45 -20.03
N LYS A 128 19.28 6.71 -19.00
CA LYS A 128 19.38 5.25 -18.98
C LYS A 128 18.03 4.60 -18.75
N PRO A 129 17.82 3.37 -19.25
CA PRO A 129 16.56 2.66 -19.06
C PRO A 129 16.32 2.37 -17.58
N PHE A 130 15.12 2.72 -17.12
CA PHE A 130 14.63 2.49 -15.75
C PHE A 130 14.18 1.04 -15.54
N LEU A 131 13.69 0.40 -16.60
CA LEU A 131 13.25 -0.99 -16.62
C LEU A 131 14.44 -1.95 -16.74
N LYS A 132 14.25 -3.19 -16.28
CA LYS A 132 15.20 -4.29 -16.53
C LYS A 132 15.26 -4.63 -18.02
N LYS A 133 16.37 -5.26 -18.47
CA LYS A 133 16.59 -5.60 -19.88
C LYS A 133 15.46 -6.49 -20.40
N GLY A 134 14.89 -6.14 -21.55
CA GLY A 134 13.81 -6.90 -22.19
C GLY A 134 12.41 -6.72 -21.57
N LYS A 135 12.24 -5.87 -20.55
CA LYS A 135 10.95 -5.58 -19.93
C LYS A 135 10.32 -4.30 -20.48
N ASN A 136 8.99 -4.26 -20.46
CA ASN A 136 8.19 -3.16 -21.01
C ASN A 136 7.37 -2.48 -19.89
N PHE A 137 7.00 -1.21 -20.10
CA PHE A 137 6.20 -0.46 -19.13
C PHE A 137 4.76 -0.97 -19.00
N HIS A 138 4.25 -1.68 -20.00
CA HIS A 138 2.89 -2.22 -20.04
C HIS A 138 2.77 -3.57 -19.31
N PHE A 139 3.24 -3.64 -18.06
CA PHE A 139 3.06 -4.84 -17.24
C PHE A 139 1.64 -4.89 -16.63
N LYS A 140 1.12 -6.11 -16.49
CA LYS A 140 -0.18 -6.39 -15.88
C LYS A 140 0.06 -7.20 -14.60
N PRO A 141 -0.12 -6.61 -13.41
CA PRO A 141 0.08 -7.33 -12.17
C PRO A 141 -0.99 -8.41 -12.01
N GLU A 142 -0.62 -9.51 -11.37
CA GLU A 142 -1.52 -10.63 -11.09
C GLU A 142 -2.47 -10.30 -9.94
N LEU A 143 -3.62 -10.97 -9.90
CA LEU A 143 -4.59 -10.79 -8.82
C LEU A 143 -4.08 -11.52 -7.57
N LEU A 144 -3.99 -10.81 -6.44
CA LEU A 144 -3.60 -11.43 -5.17
C LEU A 144 -4.75 -12.26 -4.60
N PRO A 145 -4.47 -13.46 -4.07
CA PRO A 145 -5.47 -14.25 -3.36
C PRO A 145 -5.90 -13.49 -2.10
N LEU A 146 -7.21 -13.51 -1.82
CA LEU A 146 -7.80 -12.79 -0.68
C LEU A 146 -7.59 -13.48 0.66
N LYS A 147 -7.12 -14.73 0.63
CA LYS A 147 -6.97 -15.54 1.83
C LYS A 147 -5.56 -15.32 2.36
N VAL A 148 -5.48 -14.62 3.48
CA VAL A 148 -4.26 -14.57 4.29
C VAL A 148 -4.24 -15.85 5.14
N PRO A 149 -3.20 -16.68 5.03
CA PRO A 149 -3.03 -17.81 5.95
C PRO A 149 -2.87 -17.27 7.37
N VAL A 150 -3.63 -17.82 8.31
CA VAL A 150 -3.55 -17.46 9.73
C VAL A 150 -2.67 -18.48 10.41
N LYS A 151 -1.69 -18.01 11.19
CA LYS A 151 -0.83 -18.88 12.00
C LYS A 151 -1.65 -19.73 12.96
N LYS A 152 -1.24 -20.99 13.15
CA LYS A 152 -1.91 -21.94 14.05
C LYS A 152 -2.04 -21.41 15.48
N GLU A 153 -0.99 -20.79 15.99
CA GLU A 153 -0.97 -20.17 17.33
C GLU A 153 -2.11 -19.16 17.52
N LYS A 154 -2.41 -18.35 16.51
CA LYS A 154 -3.51 -17.37 16.56
C LYS A 154 -4.87 -18.05 16.53
N LEU A 155 -5.01 -19.17 15.81
CA LEU A 155 -6.25 -19.94 15.79
C LEU A 155 -6.52 -20.60 17.14
N GLU A 156 -5.49 -21.11 17.80
CA GLU A 156 -5.60 -21.66 19.16
C GLU A 156 -5.99 -20.59 20.17
N ASP A 157 -5.39 -19.40 20.08
CA ASP A 157 -5.72 -18.28 20.96
C ASP A 157 -7.16 -17.80 20.76
N VAL A 158 -7.60 -17.67 19.50
CA VAL A 158 -9.01 -17.39 19.18
C VAL A 158 -9.95 -18.45 19.77
N ASN A 159 -9.60 -19.73 19.70
CA ASN A 159 -10.40 -20.80 20.31
C ASN A 159 -10.45 -20.69 21.85
N LYS A 160 -9.35 -20.31 22.51
CA LYS A 160 -9.33 -20.05 23.96
C LYS A 160 -10.24 -18.88 24.33
N LEU A 161 -10.18 -17.78 23.59
CA LEU A 161 -11.05 -16.61 23.79
C LEU A 161 -12.53 -16.98 23.62
N LEU A 162 -12.87 -17.72 22.58
CA LEU A 162 -14.25 -18.15 22.33
C LEU A 162 -14.78 -19.05 23.46
N LYS A 163 -13.95 -19.97 23.97
CA LYS A 163 -14.30 -20.79 25.14
C LYS A 163 -14.49 -19.97 26.41
N GLN A 164 -13.67 -18.94 26.62
CA GLN A 164 -13.77 -18.08 27.79
C GLN A 164 -15.04 -17.21 27.78
N HIS A 165 -15.43 -16.70 26.63
CA HIS A 165 -16.58 -15.79 26.51
C HIS A 165 -17.93 -16.50 26.34
N PHE A 166 -17.97 -17.62 25.60
CA PHE A 166 -19.22 -18.31 25.24
C PHE A 166 -19.34 -19.71 25.86
N GLY A 167 -18.34 -20.15 26.62
CA GLY A 167 -18.31 -21.47 27.25
C GLY A 167 -17.81 -22.59 26.35
N PRO A 168 -17.78 -23.84 26.85
CA PRO A 168 -17.22 -24.99 26.13
C PRO A 168 -17.99 -25.39 24.88
N ASN A 169 -19.29 -25.09 24.81
CA ASN A 169 -20.19 -25.49 23.71
C ASN A 169 -20.37 -24.40 22.65
N TRP A 170 -19.45 -23.44 22.55
CA TRP A 170 -19.57 -22.31 21.62
C TRP A 170 -19.71 -22.74 20.14
N MET A 171 -19.24 -23.94 19.78
CA MET A 171 -19.37 -24.47 18.41
C MET A 171 -20.83 -24.74 17.98
N GLU A 172 -21.75 -24.87 18.92
CA GLU A 172 -23.17 -25.08 18.63
C GLU A 172 -23.88 -23.78 18.23
N LEU A 173 -23.33 -22.63 18.63
CA LEU A 173 -23.93 -21.33 18.37
C LEU A 173 -23.82 -20.95 16.89
N SER A 174 -24.96 -20.70 16.22
CA SER A 174 -25.00 -20.26 14.81
C SER A 174 -24.41 -18.87 14.60
N GLU A 175 -24.39 -18.03 15.65
CA GLU A 175 -23.83 -16.68 15.60
C GLU A 175 -22.31 -16.67 15.35
N LEU A 176 -21.63 -17.78 15.65
CA LEU A 176 -20.18 -17.93 15.53
C LEU A 176 -19.72 -18.65 14.25
N ASP A 177 -20.61 -18.79 13.25
CA ASP A 177 -20.32 -19.50 12.00
C ASP A 177 -19.10 -18.94 11.25
N PHE A 178 -18.82 -17.63 11.37
CA PHE A 178 -17.60 -17.03 10.84
C PHE A 178 -16.32 -17.70 11.39
N TYR A 179 -16.28 -17.93 12.70
CA TYR A 179 -15.13 -18.53 13.38
C TYR A 179 -15.03 -20.04 13.11
N LYS A 180 -16.16 -20.74 12.96
CA LYS A 180 -16.17 -22.15 12.53
C LYS A 180 -15.52 -22.30 11.16
N ASN A 181 -15.91 -21.45 10.22
CA ASN A 181 -15.33 -21.39 8.87
C ASN A 181 -13.86 -20.93 8.85
N LEU A 182 -13.36 -20.34 9.93
CA LEU A 182 -11.96 -19.98 10.07
C LEU A 182 -11.12 -21.16 10.58
N LEU A 183 -11.62 -21.89 11.58
CA LEU A 183 -10.95 -23.06 12.17
C LEU A 183 -11.00 -24.31 11.28
N SER A 184 -12.04 -24.46 10.45
CA SER A 184 -12.20 -25.62 9.56
C SER A 184 -11.30 -25.57 8.32
N ARG A 185 -10.47 -24.52 8.16
CA ARG A 185 -9.62 -24.36 6.98
C ARG A 185 -8.44 -25.32 7.08
N PRO A 186 -8.16 -26.10 6.03
CA PRO A 186 -6.96 -26.93 6.01
C PRO A 186 -5.72 -26.02 6.06
N ASP A 187 -4.74 -26.42 6.87
CA ASP A 187 -3.42 -25.82 6.98
C ASP A 187 -2.68 -25.93 5.63
N LYS A 188 -3.03 -25.07 4.69
CA LYS A 188 -2.17 -24.82 3.54
C LYS A 188 -1.41 -23.55 3.82
N ASP A 189 -0.09 -23.72 3.82
CA ASP A 189 0.96 -22.71 3.72
C ASP A 189 1.69 -22.42 5.04
N GLU A 190 2.79 -23.14 5.24
CA GLU A 190 3.92 -22.68 6.03
C GLU A 190 4.35 -21.32 5.48
N ILE A 191 4.07 -20.26 6.24
CA ILE A 191 4.59 -18.94 5.93
C ILE A 191 6.09 -19.01 6.24
N GLN A 192 6.93 -19.07 5.20
CA GLN A 192 8.35 -18.77 5.35
C GLN A 192 8.46 -17.30 5.78
N GLU A 193 8.75 -17.09 7.06
CA GLU A 193 9.14 -15.79 7.58
C GLU A 193 10.55 -15.48 7.07
N GLU A 194 10.67 -14.99 5.84
CA GLU A 194 11.83 -14.19 5.47
C GLU A 194 11.70 -12.84 6.18
N MET A 195 12.17 -12.80 7.43
CA MET A 195 12.61 -11.56 8.05
C MET A 195 13.81 -11.05 7.23
N GLU A 196 13.54 -10.20 6.23
CA GLU A 196 14.60 -9.33 5.69
C GLU A 196 15.01 -8.37 6.80
N GLU A 197 16.05 -8.76 7.53
CA GLU A 197 16.84 -7.88 8.38
C GLU A 197 17.49 -6.83 7.46
N ILE A 198 16.87 -5.65 7.40
CA ILE A 198 17.51 -4.48 6.82
C ILE A 198 18.68 -4.15 7.75
N GLN A 199 19.88 -4.60 7.38
CA GLN A 199 21.11 -4.13 8.00
C GLN A 199 21.22 -2.63 7.73
N ASP A 200 21.00 -1.82 8.75
CA ASP A 200 21.34 -0.41 8.77
C ASP A 200 22.83 -0.30 8.43
N ILE A 201 23.13 0.23 7.25
CA ILE A 201 24.50 0.57 6.86
C ILE A 201 24.97 1.67 7.83
N PRO A 202 26.04 1.45 8.62
CA PRO A 202 26.57 2.50 9.48
C PRO A 202 26.98 3.69 8.62
N THR A 203 26.34 4.84 8.86
CA THR A 203 26.72 6.11 8.26
C THR A 203 27.84 6.70 9.11
N GLU A 204 29.06 6.22 8.90
CA GLU A 204 30.27 6.89 9.38
C GLU A 204 31.23 7.05 8.21
N LEU A 205 31.17 8.20 7.52
CA LEU A 205 32.32 8.74 6.80
C LEU A 205 32.08 10.22 6.49
N SER A 206 32.22 11.03 7.53
CA SER A 206 32.60 12.43 7.39
C SER A 206 33.30 12.84 8.67
N ASP A 207 34.63 12.82 8.65
CA ASP A 207 35.46 13.94 9.06
C ASP A 207 36.91 13.65 8.60
N GLU A 208 37.67 14.71 8.37
CA GLU A 208 39.06 14.76 7.87
C GLU A 208 39.27 14.81 6.35
N LEU A 209 38.94 15.98 5.77
CA LEU A 209 39.91 16.67 4.93
C LEU A 209 40.00 18.13 5.39
N THR A 210 40.89 18.37 6.35
CA THR A 210 41.49 19.69 6.59
C THR A 210 42.93 19.67 6.10
N VAL A 211 43.24 20.73 5.35
CA VAL A 211 44.52 21.16 4.73
C VAL A 211 44.79 20.62 3.33
#